data_AF-A0A377DH18-F1
#
_entry.id   AF-A0A377DH18-F1
#
_cell.length_a   1.000
_cell.length_b   1.000
_cell.length_c   1.000
_cell.angle_alpha   90.00
_cell.angle_beta   90.00
_cell.angle_gamma   90.00
#
_symmetry.space_group_name_H-M   'P 1'
#
loop_
_entity.id
_entity.type
_entity.pdbx_description
1 polymer ?
#
loop_
_entity_poly.entity_id
_entity_poly.type
_entity_poly.pdbx_seq_one_letter_code
_entity_poly.pdbx_strand_id
1 'polypeptide(L)'
;MVVSCLVTLELTGITVSFNSAPLEWWLSLPIIVIYPLLFGWVSYQTATKLAEHKRRLQVMSTRDGMTGVYNRRHWETMLRNEFDNCRRHNRDATLLIIDIDHFKSINDTWGHDVGDEAIVALTDSYK
;
A
#
# COMPACT_ATOMS: atom_id res chain seq x y z
N MET A 1 -15.21 12.50 -31.31
CA MET A 1 -14.16 11.98 -32.22
C MET A 1 -14.71 11.05 -33.30
N VAL A 2 -15.44 9.98 -32.97
CA VAL A 2 -15.95 9.04 -33.99
C VAL A 2 -16.99 9.69 -34.91
N VAL A 3 -17.97 10.41 -34.34
CA VAL A 3 -19.01 11.11 -35.13
C VAL A 3 -18.42 12.20 -36.03
N SER A 4 -17.48 13.01 -35.51
CA SER A 4 -16.79 14.03 -36.30
C SER A 4 -15.96 13.41 -37.45
N CYS A 5 -15.37 12.23 -37.24
CA CYS A 5 -14.61 11.52 -38.26
C CYS A 5 -15.52 11.00 -39.38
N LEU A 6 -16.67 10.41 -39.02
CA LEU A 6 -17.67 9.93 -39.97
C LEU A 6 -18.26 11.05 -40.84
N VAL A 7 -18.62 12.17 -40.21
CA VAL A 7 -19.12 13.36 -40.92
C VAL A 7 -18.06 13.95 -41.87
N THR A 8 -16.79 13.93 -41.46
CA THR A 8 -15.70 14.41 -42.33
C THR A 8 -15.48 13.48 -43.52
N LEU A 9 -15.54 12.16 -43.31
CA LEU A 9 -15.45 11.14 -44.37
C LEU A 9 -16.57 11.27 -45.40
N GLU A 10 -17.79 11.54 -44.94
CA GLU A 10 -18.97 11.72 -45.78
C GLU A 10 -18.91 13.05 -46.56
N LEU A 11 -18.48 14.14 -45.93
CA LEU A 11 -18.33 15.46 -46.56
C LEU A 11 -17.17 15.53 -47.57
N THR A 12 -16.09 14.76 -47.36
CA THR A 12 -14.90 14.79 -48.23
C THR A 12 -14.97 13.81 -49.40
N GLY A 13 -15.96 12.91 -49.42
CA GLY A 13 -16.13 11.91 -50.48
C GLY A 13 -14.98 10.90 -50.58
N ILE A 14 -14.18 10.76 -49.51
CA ILE A 14 -13.05 9.81 -49.48
C ILE A 14 -13.62 8.40 -49.37
N THR A 15 -13.51 7.63 -50.45
CA THR A 15 -13.84 6.21 -50.43
C THR A 15 -12.76 5.46 -49.67
N VAL A 16 -13.10 4.88 -48.52
CA VAL A 16 -12.18 4.04 -47.75
C VAL A 16 -11.94 2.75 -48.54
N SER A 17 -10.85 2.73 -49.30
CA SER A 17 -10.40 1.55 -50.02
C SER A 17 -9.39 0.80 -49.16
N PHE A 18 -9.69 -0.46 -48.84
CA PHE A 18 -8.79 -1.35 -48.08
C PHE A 18 -7.66 -1.92 -48.94
N ASN A 19 -7.03 -1.07 -49.75
CA ASN A 19 -5.90 -1.46 -50.61
C ASN A 19 -4.58 -1.07 -49.91
N SER A 20 -4.34 -1.65 -48.73
CA SER A 20 -3.14 -1.39 -47.94
C SER A 20 -1.94 -2.09 -48.56
N ALA A 21 -0.84 -1.38 -48.80
CA ALA A 21 0.38 -1.99 -49.29
C ALA A 21 0.94 -2.97 -48.24
N PRO A 22 1.48 -4.15 -48.62
CA PRO A 22 2.04 -5.12 -47.67
C PRO A 22 3.09 -4.55 -46.72
N LEU A 23 3.77 -3.46 -47.10
CA LEU A 23 4.76 -2.76 -46.29
C LEU A 23 4.16 -2.10 -45.03
N GLU A 24 2.92 -1.61 -45.08
CA GLU A 24 2.25 -0.95 -43.95
C GLU A 24 1.98 -1.92 -42.78
N TRP A 25 1.72 -3.18 -43.11
CA TRP A 25 1.58 -4.27 -42.14
C TRP A 25 2.89 -4.52 -41.41
N TRP A 26 4.00 -4.58 -42.14
CA TRP A 26 5.32 -4.80 -41.54
C TRP A 26 5.79 -3.64 -40.67
N LEU A 27 5.38 -2.41 -40.97
CA LEU A 27 5.69 -1.23 -40.14
C LEU A 27 4.84 -1.16 -38.85
N SER A 28 3.61 -1.66 -38.89
CA SER A 28 2.67 -1.59 -37.74
C SER A 28 2.81 -2.77 -36.77
N LEU A 29 3.17 -3.96 -37.25
CA LEU A 29 3.33 -5.16 -36.41
C LEU A 29 4.30 -4.98 -35.23
N PRO A 30 5.51 -4.39 -35.40
CA PRO A 30 6.42 -4.14 -34.28
C PRO A 30 5.80 -3.21 -33.24
N ILE A 31 5.05 -2.18 -33.67
CA ILE A 31 4.39 -1.24 -32.74
C ILE A 31 3.32 -1.99 -31.93
N ILE A 32 2.51 -2.83 -32.57
CA ILE A 32 1.45 -3.61 -31.92
C ILE A 32 2.02 -4.61 -30.91
N VAL A 33 3.22 -5.14 -31.13
CA VAL A 33 3.86 -6.09 -30.20
C VAL A 33 4.64 -5.37 -29.11
N ILE A 34 5.45 -4.38 -29.47
CA ILE A 34 6.32 -3.65 -28.55
C ILE A 34 5.50 -2.82 -27.57
N TYR A 35 4.41 -2.19 -28.02
CA TYR A 35 3.64 -1.29 -27.17
C TYR A 35 2.98 -2.00 -25.96
N PRO A 36 2.23 -3.12 -26.12
CA PRO A 36 1.68 -3.84 -24.97
C PRO A 36 2.75 -4.48 -24.09
N LEU A 37 3.87 -4.94 -24.67
CA LEU A 37 4.98 -5.48 -23.88
C LEU A 37 5.63 -4.40 -23.02
N LEU A 38 5.92 -3.23 -23.59
CA LEU A 38 6.46 -2.08 -22.87
C LEU A 38 5.46 -1.58 -21.82
N PHE A 39 4.18 -1.45 -22.19
CA PHE A 39 3.12 -1.04 -21.27
C PHE A 39 2.97 -2.02 -20.10
N GLY A 40 2.93 -3.32 -20.40
CA GLY A 40 2.86 -4.38 -19.40
C GLY A 40 4.08 -4.37 -18.46
N TRP A 41 5.27 -4.20 -19.01
CA TRP A 41 6.51 -4.11 -18.23
C TRP A 41 6.53 -2.89 -17.30
N VAL A 42 6.21 -1.69 -17.82
CA VAL A 42 6.12 -0.46 -17.02
C VAL A 42 5.02 -0.58 -15.96
N SER A 43 3.85 -1.10 -16.33
CA SER A 43 2.74 -1.32 -15.40
C SER A 43 3.14 -2.26 -14.27
N TYR A 44 3.82 -3.37 -14.58
CA TYR A 44 4.32 -4.32 -13.60
C TYR A 44 5.34 -3.68 -12.64
N GLN A 45 6.28 -2.88 -13.16
CA GLN A 45 7.23 -2.15 -12.32
C GLN A 45 6.56 -1.13 -11.41
N THR A 46 5.57 -0.38 -11.91
CA THR A 46 4.84 0.59 -11.09
C THR A 46 4.01 -0.11 -10.02
N ALA A 47 3.34 -1.21 -10.36
CA ALA A 47 2.54 -2.00 -9.42
C ALA A 47 3.39 -2.57 -8.28
N THR A 48 4.57 -3.12 -8.60
CA THR A 48 5.50 -3.66 -7.60
C THR A 48 6.06 -2.57 -6.69
N LYS A 49 6.52 -1.44 -7.25
CA LYS A 49 6.98 -0.28 -6.45
C LYS A 49 5.87 0.28 -5.55
N LEU A 50 4.65 0.40 -6.06
CA LEU A 50 3.51 0.86 -5.28
C LEU A 50 3.20 -0.10 -4.12
N ALA A 51 3.23 -1.42 -4.37
CA ALA A 51 3.04 -2.42 -3.34
C ALA A 51 4.12 -2.34 -2.25
N GLU A 52 5.37 -2.12 -2.63
CA GLU A 52 6.48 -1.96 -1.69
C GLU A 52 6.34 -0.68 -0.84
N HIS A 53 6.06 0.47 -1.46
CA HIS A 53 5.81 1.71 -0.74
C HIS A 53 4.62 1.60 0.21
N LYS A 54 3.53 0.96 -0.24
CA LYS A 54 2.37 0.69 0.61
C LYS A 54 2.75 -0.18 1.80
N ARG A 55 3.56 -1.23 1.61
CA ARG A 55 4.04 -2.09 2.71
C ARG A 55 4.89 -1.30 3.71
N ARG A 56 5.82 -0.46 3.24
CA ARG A 56 6.65 0.39 4.11
C ARG A 56 5.79 1.39 4.90
N LEU A 57 4.85 2.06 4.23
CA LEU A 57 3.89 2.96 4.87
C LEU A 57 3.04 2.22 5.89
N GLN A 58 2.59 1.00 5.59
CA GLN A 58 1.82 0.19 6.52
C GLN A 58 2.64 -0.18 7.76
N VAL A 59 3.91 -0.59 7.61
CA VAL A 59 4.78 -0.86 8.77
C VAL A 59 4.96 0.40 9.63
N MET A 60 5.31 1.54 9.02
CA MET A 60 5.45 2.82 9.72
C MET A 60 4.14 3.31 10.37
N SER A 61 3.00 2.97 9.78
CA SER A 61 1.68 3.36 10.26
C SER A 61 1.09 2.41 11.31
N THR A 62 1.69 1.23 11.52
CA THR A 62 1.20 0.19 12.45
C THR A 62 2.06 0.04 13.68
N ARG A 63 3.33 0.44 13.64
CA ARG A 63 4.24 0.39 14.77
C ARG A 63 4.48 1.77 15.37
N ASP A 64 4.79 1.79 16.66
CA ASP A 64 5.30 2.95 17.37
C ASP A 64 6.77 3.18 17.01
N GLY A 65 7.17 4.43 16.76
CA GLY A 65 8.49 4.75 16.24
C GLY A 65 9.63 4.60 17.26
N MET A 66 9.32 4.76 18.55
CA MET A 66 10.30 4.68 19.63
C MET A 66 10.54 3.23 20.06
N THR A 67 9.45 2.49 20.27
CA THR A 67 9.50 1.13 20.85
C THR A 67 9.48 0.02 19.80
N GLY A 68 8.91 0.28 18.62
CA GLY A 68 8.70 -0.72 17.58
C GLY A 68 7.56 -1.70 17.85
N VAL A 69 6.85 -1.59 18.97
CA VAL A 69 5.61 -2.36 19.23
C VAL A 69 4.46 -1.83 18.38
N TYR A 70 3.32 -2.53 18.35
CA TYR A 70 2.15 -2.00 17.66
C TYR A 70 1.67 -0.69 18.31
N ASN A 71 1.43 0.31 17.49
CA ASN A 71 0.82 1.54 17.98
C ASN A 71 -0.64 1.29 18.39
N ARG A 72 -1.17 2.22 19.19
CA ARG A 72 -2.54 2.14 19.73
C ARG A 72 -3.59 1.85 18.66
N ARG A 73 -3.54 2.54 17.52
CA ARG A 73 -4.52 2.38 16.44
C ARG A 73 -4.52 0.97 15.86
N HIS A 74 -3.33 0.41 15.64
CA HIS A 74 -3.22 -0.95 15.13
C HIS A 74 -3.63 -1.99 16.18
N TRP A 75 -3.20 -1.81 17.43
CA TRP A 75 -3.62 -2.65 18.55
C TRP A 75 -5.15 -2.68 18.72
N GLU A 76 -5.82 -1.53 18.66
CA GLU A 76 -7.29 -1.46 18.73
C GLU A 76 -7.98 -2.20 17.57
N THR A 77 -7.37 -2.20 16.38
CA THR A 77 -7.88 -2.94 15.23
C THR A 77 -7.75 -4.44 15.45
N MET A 78 -6.59 -4.89 15.94
CA MET A 78 -6.33 -6.28 16.29
C MET A 78 -7.26 -6.76 17.40
N LEU A 79 -7.47 -5.96 18.45
CA LEU A 79 -8.36 -6.27 19.56
C LEU A 79 -9.81 -6.48 19.09
N ARG A 80 -10.32 -5.60 18.22
CA ARG A 80 -11.68 -5.77 17.65
C ARG A 80 -11.81 -7.05 16.84
N ASN A 81 -10.81 -7.34 16.00
CA ASN A 81 -10.80 -8.55 15.19
C ASN A 81 -10.80 -9.82 16.05
N GLU A 82 -9.97 -9.85 17.11
CA GLU A 82 -9.90 -10.99 18.00
C GLU A 82 -11.17 -11.13 18.86
N PHE A 83 -11.72 -10.02 19.33
CA PHE A 83 -13.00 -10.02 20.05
C PHE A 83 -14.13 -10.61 19.19
N ASP A 84 -14.25 -10.18 17.93
CA ASP A 84 -15.23 -10.73 17.00
C ASP A 84 -14.96 -12.21 16.68
N ASN A 85 -13.70 -12.63 16.66
CA ASN A 85 -13.29 -14.02 16.45
C ASN A 85 -13.68 -14.90 17.64
N CYS A 86 -13.37 -14.49 18.86
CA CYS A 86 -13.76 -15.15 20.11
C CYS A 86 -15.28 -15.26 20.22
N ARG A 87 -16.01 -14.18 19.92
CA ARG A 87 -17.48 -14.19 19.91
C ARG A 87 -18.05 -15.19 18.90
N ARG A 88 -17.47 -15.27 17.70
CA ARG A 88 -17.92 -16.20 16.64
C ARG A 88 -17.65 -17.66 16.98
N HIS A 89 -16.55 -17.96 17.66
CA HIS A 89 -16.14 -19.33 17.97
C HIS A 89 -16.38 -19.74 19.42
N ASN A 90 -17.07 -18.91 20.20
CA ASN A 90 -17.34 -19.10 21.62
C ASN A 90 -16.08 -19.46 22.42
N ARG A 91 -15.02 -18.66 22.25
CA ARG A 91 -13.73 -18.82 22.94
C ARG A 91 -13.54 -17.73 23.97
N ASP A 92 -12.94 -18.08 25.10
CA ASP A 92 -12.51 -17.13 26.11
C ASP A 92 -11.17 -16.49 25.72
N ALA A 93 -11.00 -15.21 26.09
CA ALA A 93 -9.76 -14.47 25.92
C ALA A 93 -9.52 -13.55 27.12
N THR A 94 -8.26 -13.30 27.43
CA THR A 94 -7.83 -12.41 28.52
C THR A 94 -7.07 -11.23 27.94
N LEU A 95 -7.37 -10.03 28.43
CA LEU A 95 -6.66 -8.81 28.08
C LEU A 95 -5.81 -8.35 29.27
N LEU A 96 -4.50 -8.14 29.02
CA LEU A 96 -3.58 -7.54 29.98
C LEU A 96 -3.25 -6.12 29.54
N ILE A 97 -3.34 -5.18 30.48
CA ILE A 97 -2.91 -3.79 30.32
C ILE A 97 -1.86 -3.53 31.41
N ILE A 98 -0.72 -2.98 31.00
CA ILE A 98 0.43 -2.70 31.87
C ILE A 98 0.68 -1.19 31.84
N ASP A 99 0.90 -0.60 33.00
CA ASP A 99 1.30 0.80 33.16
C ASP A 99 2.64 0.88 33.90
N ILE A 100 3.44 1.91 33.62
CA ILE A 100 4.74 2.10 34.30
C ILE A 100 4.51 3.00 35.51
N ASP A 101 4.54 2.40 36.70
CA ASP A 101 4.37 3.13 37.95
C ASP A 101 5.41 4.25 38.10
N HIS A 102 4.95 5.41 38.55
CA HIS A 102 5.78 6.58 38.82
C HIS A 102 6.65 7.05 37.64
N PHE A 103 6.27 6.77 36.38
CA PHE A 103 7.05 7.15 35.19
C PHE A 103 7.41 8.65 35.15
N LYS A 104 6.52 9.52 35.61
CA LYS A 104 6.80 10.97 35.73
C LYS A 104 8.00 11.26 36.64
N SER A 105 8.18 10.52 37.73
CA SER A 105 9.32 10.70 38.63
C SER A 105 10.65 10.36 37.95
N ILE A 106 10.65 9.37 37.03
CA ILE A 106 11.84 9.01 36.25
C ILE A 106 12.20 10.17 35.34
N ASN A 107 11.23 10.69 34.58
CA ASN A 107 11.43 11.84 33.69
C ASN A 107 11.89 13.09 34.45
N ASP A 108 11.26 13.38 35.60
CA ASP A 108 11.56 14.57 36.39
C ASP A 108 12.96 14.48 37.07
N THR A 109 13.45 13.28 37.36
CA THR A 109 14.76 13.07 38.02
C THR A 109 15.92 12.92 37.04
N TRP A 110 15.71 12.22 35.92
CA TRP A 110 16.78 11.79 35.01
C TRP A 110 16.65 12.36 33.59
N GLY A 111 15.58 13.11 33.32
CA GLY A 111 15.28 13.65 32.00
C GLY A 111 14.50 12.69 31.11
N HIS A 112 13.94 13.23 30.03
CA HIS A 112 13.09 12.48 29.09
C HIS A 112 13.84 11.38 28.34
N ASP A 113 15.12 11.59 28.00
CA ASP A 113 15.91 10.58 27.27
C ASP A 113 16.00 9.25 28.06
N VAL A 114 16.19 9.33 29.38
CA VAL A 114 16.21 8.16 30.27
C VAL A 114 14.82 7.54 30.43
N GLY A 115 13.77 8.36 30.40
CA GLY A 115 12.39 7.87 30.34
C GLY A 115 12.13 7.04 29.08
N ASP A 116 12.57 7.52 27.93
CA ASP A 116 12.43 6.82 26.66
C ASP A 116 13.19 5.49 26.68
N GLU A 117 14.42 5.46 27.24
CA GLU A 117 15.18 4.21 27.46
C GLU A 117 14.42 3.22 28.35
N ALA A 118 13.78 3.68 29.43
CA ALA A 118 13.00 2.83 30.31
C ALA A 118 11.80 2.20 29.58
N ILE A 119 11.11 2.97 28.72
CA ILE A 119 10.02 2.44 27.89
C ILE A 119 10.57 1.40 26.89
N VAL A 120 11.67 1.70 26.20
CA VAL A 120 12.29 0.79 25.24
C VAL A 120 12.68 -0.52 25.92
N ALA A 121 13.36 -0.47 27.08
CA ALA A 121 13.76 -1.63 27.85
C ALA A 121 12.58 -2.52 28.26
N LEU A 122 11.46 -1.91 28.67
CA LEU A 122 10.23 -2.64 29.01
C LEU A 122 9.63 -3.33 27.78
N THR A 123 9.63 -2.67 26.62
CA THR A 123 9.05 -3.22 25.39
C THR A 123 9.93 -4.26 24.67
N ASP A 124 11.25 -4.21 24.81
CA ASP A 124 12.17 -5.18 24.21
C ASP A 124 11.98 -6.59 24.78
N SER A 125 11.49 -6.69 26.03
CA SER A 125 11.12 -7.97 26.64
C SER A 125 9.89 -8.64 26.00
N TYR A 126 9.15 -7.92 25.12
CA TYR A 126 7.90 -8.37 24.50
C TYR A 126 7.95 -8.39 22.95
N LYS A 127 9.13 -8.21 22.34
CA LYS A 127 9.35 -8.38 20.89
C LYS A 127 9.53 -9.84 20.50
#